data_AF-A0A0G0FY53-F1
#
_entry.id   AF-A0A0G0FY53-F1
#
_cell.length_a   1.000
_cell.length_b   1.000
_cell.length_c   1.000
_cell.angle_alpha   90.00
_cell.angle_beta   90.00
_cell.angle_gamma   90.00
#
_symmetry.space_group_name_H-M   'P 1'
#
loop_
_entity.id
_entity.type
_entity.pdbx_description
1 polymer ?
#
loop_
_entity_poly.entity_id
_entity_poly.type
_entity_poly.pdbx_seq_one_letter_code
_entity_poly.pdbx_strand_id
1 'polypeptide(L)' 'MLNVEILAQTEGHCGPVCSKMVYGYYGKNVSEREIASVAKTTSRYGTLPGNMV' A
#
# COMPACT_ATOMS: atom_id res chain seq x y z
N MET A 1 -14.16 -9.89 -12.69
CA MET A 1 -12.82 -9.26 -12.67
C MET A 1 -12.98 -7.92 -11.96
N LEU A 2 -12.17 -7.63 -10.94
CA LEU A 2 -12.25 -6.35 -10.23
C LEU A 2 -11.67 -5.24 -11.12
N ASN A 3 -12.37 -4.11 -11.25
CA ASN A 3 -11.85 -2.94 -11.95
C ASN A 3 -10.98 -2.15 -10.99
N VAL A 4 -9.69 -2.50 -10.92
CA VAL A 4 -8.71 -1.88 -10.02
C VAL A 4 -7.68 -1.14 -10.85
N GLU A 5 -7.37 0.10 -10.48
CA GLU A 5 -6.29 0.85 -11.09
C GLU A 5 -4.94 0.29 -10.64
N ILE A 6 -4.06 -0.05 -11.59
CA ILE A 6 -2.70 -0.50 -11.27
C ILE A 6 -1.82 0.72 -11.05
N LEU A 7 -1.21 0.80 -9.87
CA LEU A 7 -0.36 1.91 -9.47
C LEU A 7 1.13 1.54 -9.49
N ALA A 8 1.97 2.49 -9.88
CA ALA A 8 3.41 2.36 -9.72
C ALA A 8 3.79 2.45 -8.24
N GLN A 9 4.78 1.66 -7.83
CA GLN A 9 5.26 1.64 -6.44
C GLN A 9 6.58 2.38 -6.28
N THR A 10 6.77 2.97 -5.10
CA THR A 10 8.09 3.37 -4.61
C THR A 10 8.88 2.13 -4.16
N GLU A 11 10.22 2.18 -4.20
CA GLU A 11 11.08 1.07 -3.75
C GLU A 11 10.76 0.66 -2.30
N GLY A 12 10.56 -0.64 -2.06
CA GLY A 12 10.16 -1.19 -0.77
C GLY A 12 8.69 -1.00 -0.38
N HIS A 13 7.86 -0.36 -1.21
CA HIS A 13 6.47 0.00 -0.89
C HIS A 13 5.42 -0.85 -1.61
N CYS A 14 5.76 -2.08 -2.02
CA CYS A 14 4.82 -2.98 -2.70
C CYS A 14 3.54 -3.26 -1.87
N GLY A 15 3.68 -3.52 -0.57
CA GLY A 15 2.54 -3.73 0.35
C GLY A 15 1.61 -2.50 0.44
N PRO A 16 2.15 -1.30 0.75
CA PRO A 16 1.35 -0.07 0.77
C PRO A 16 0.63 0.24 -0.54
N VAL A 17 1.27 0.01 -1.69
CA VAL A 17 0.65 0.25 -3.01
C VAL A 17 -0.48 -0.74 -3.28
N CYS A 18 -0.30 -2.02 -2.95
CA CYS A 18 -1.38 -3.01 -3.01
C CYS A 18 -2.58 -2.60 -2.16
N SER A 19 -2.33 -2.15 -0.93
CA SER A 19 -3.38 -1.70 -0.03
C SER A 19 -4.07 -0.43 -0.56
N LYS A 20 -3.31 0.50 -1.15
CA LYS A 20 -3.85 1.71 -1.79
C LYS A 20 -4.80 1.37 -2.95
N MET A 21 -4.46 0.38 -3.77
CA MET A 21 -5.34 -0.10 -4.85
C MET A 21 -6.66 -0.65 -4.29
N VAL A 22 -6.60 -1.42 -3.19
CA VAL A 22 -7.79 -1.95 -2.52
C VAL A 22 -8.63 -0.82 -1.91
N TYR A 23 -8.01 0.13 -1.21
CA TYR A 23 -8.73 1.28 -0.65
C TYR A 23 -9.41 2.12 -1.74
N GLY A 24 -8.70 2.37 -2.86
CA GLY A 24 -9.24 3.08 -4.02
C GLY A 24 -10.46 2.38 -4.61
N TYR A 25 -10.44 1.05 -4.71
CA TYR A 25 -11.60 0.26 -5.14
C TYR A 25 -12.84 0.47 -4.24
N TYR A 26 -12.64 0.67 -2.94
CA TYR A 26 -13.72 0.99 -1.99
C TYR A 26 -14.02 2.50 -1.89
N GLY A 27 -13.50 3.33 -2.80
CA GLY A 27 -13.71 4.78 -2.81
C GLY A 27 -13.01 5.53 -1.67
N LYS A 28 -12.02 4.91 -1.02
CA LYS A 28 -11.19 5.55 0.01
C LYS A 28 -9.95 6.14 -0.63
N ASN A 29 -9.76 7.44 -0.46
CA ASN A 29 -8.57 8.14 -0.94
C ASN A 29 -7.54 8.22 0.21
N VAL A 30 -6.68 7.21 0.31
CA VAL A 30 -5.60 7.15 1.30
C VAL A 30 -4.27 7.21 0.56
N SER A 31 -3.33 8.02 1.04
CA SER A 31 -2.02 8.12 0.42
C SER A 31 -1.15 6.89 0.72
N GLU A 32 -0.23 6.56 -0.21
CA GLU A 32 0.77 5.50 0.00
C GLU A 32 1.60 5.75 1.26
N ARG A 33 1.90 7.02 1.56
CA ARG A 33 2.67 7.44 2.73
C ARG A 33 1.93 7.15 4.04
N GLU A 34 0.64 7.43 4.10
CA GLU A 34 -0.17 7.12 5.29
C GLU A 34 -0.21 5.63 5.54
N ILE A 35 -0.44 4.82 4.49
CA ILE A 35 -0.45 3.36 4.59
C ILE A 35 0.92 2.85 5.04
N ALA A 36 2.00 3.31 4.42
CA ALA A 36 3.36 2.94 4.78
C ALA A 36 3.70 3.28 6.24
N SER A 37 3.20 4.41 6.75
CA SER A 37 3.38 4.80 8.14
C SER A 37 2.68 3.86 9.11
N VAL A 38 1.44 3.45 8.81
CA VAL A 38 0.69 2.51 9.67
C VAL A 38 1.30 1.11 9.59
N ALA A 39 1.66 0.66 8.38
CA ALA A 39 2.28 -0.63 8.12
C ALA A 39 3.77 -0.70 8.53
N LYS A 40 4.33 0.38 9.06
CA LYS A 40 5.75 0.52 9.44
C LYS A 40 6.69 0.08 8.30
N THR A 41 6.30 0.40 7.07
CA THR A 41 7.05 0.06 5.86
C THR A 41 8.29 0.93 5.77
N THR A 42 9.41 0.35 5.34
CA THR A 42 10.62 1.11 5.00
C THR A 42 11.12 0.71 3.62
N SER A 43 11.89 1.58 2.97
CA SER A 43 12.53 1.26 1.69
C SER A 43 13.56 0.12 1.79
N ARG A 44 14.11 -0.14 2.99
CA ARG A 44 15.20 -1.12 3.20
C ARG A 44 14.70 -2.55 3.43
N TYR A 45 13.56 -2.72 4.10
CA TYR A 45 13.04 -4.05 4.47
C TYR A 45 11.60 -4.27 4.04
N GLY A 46 10.96 -3.27 3.46
CA GLY A 46 9.54 -3.32 3.11
C GLY A 46 8.63 -3.38 4.32
N THR A 47 7.52 -4.09 4.18
CA THR A 47 6.52 -4.30 5.23
C THR A 47 6.72 -5.68 5.83
N LEU A 48 6.90 -5.75 7.15
CA LEU A 48 7.02 -7.02 7.85
C LEU A 48 5.64 -7.69 7.99
N PRO A 49 5.55 -9.04 7.99
CA PRO A 49 4.26 -9.74 8.02
C PRO A 49 3.33 -9.33 9.17
N GLY A 50 3.87 -9.04 10.35
CA GLY A 50 3.10 -8.61 11.52
C GLY A 50 2.57 -7.16 11.47
N ASN A 51 2.98 -6.39 10.46
CA ASN A 51 2.52 -5.01 10.26
C ASN A 51 1.69 -4.86 8.97
N MET A 52 1.32 -5.95 8.32
CA MET A 52 0.38 -5.90 7.18
C MET A 52 -0.97 -5.41 7.69
N VAL A 53 -1.52 -4.39 7.03
CA VAL A 53 -2.81 -3.76 7.33
C VAL A 53 -3.80 -3.97 6.20
#